data_AF-A0A7C7J589-F1
#
_entry.id   AF-A0A7C7J589-F1
#
_cell.length_a   1.000
_cell.length_b   1.000
_cell.length_c   1.000
_cell.angle_alpha   90.00
_cell.angle_beta   90.00
_cell.angle_gamma   90.00
#
_symmetry.space_group_name_H-M   'P 1'
#
loop_
_entity.id
_entity.type
_entity.pdbx_description
1 polymer ?
#
loop_
_entity_poly.entity_id
_entity_poly.type
_entity_poly.pdbx_seq_one_letter_code
_entity_poly.pdbx_strand_id
1 'polypeptide(L)'
;LIYKEDPSKYVGTNLIYRDTLDYWTLSTGGTIFTDIFDGMQVEIDPGVETPKYNYQASGWITGDGIMRITPSIAEGPKMPWKYNIVFTDDDSAYVGVARTGTVRDENGSSISSSDKITQPAINFFIQNTSFIDTSTGQYELMDVIAQDMNDNDTLDLFEDRIFVGAPAGSRWRATAFIIDFQLTTEATYPQGGDVYQVDWKRPFFETDTVRFSVTADDNLDSSVIDSVMKNIKVVPNPYVMTNMMEEAISNPFLNQRRKLMFTHIPAECTIHIFTVSGVLVDIIKVNNEPENGIVHWDLLTREGLEIAAGMYLYHVKSKVTGDEKLGKFAVIK
;
A
#
# COMPACT_ATOMS: atom_id res chain seq x y z
N LEU A 1 -15.81 9.85 12.16
CA LEU A 1 -15.48 8.43 12.38
C LEU A 1 -16.48 7.62 11.58
N ILE A 2 -16.04 6.93 10.53
CA ILE A 2 -16.92 6.23 9.57
C ILE A 2 -17.11 4.77 9.99
N TYR A 3 -16.10 4.17 10.62
CA TYR A 3 -16.12 2.79 11.11
C TYR A 3 -15.31 2.66 12.42
N LYS A 4 -15.71 1.72 13.29
CA LYS A 4 -15.00 1.39 14.54
C LYS A 4 -15.23 -0.07 14.90
N GLU A 5 -14.14 -0.80 15.11
CA GLU A 5 -14.12 -2.10 15.80
C GLU A 5 -14.31 -1.87 17.30
N ASP A 6 -15.37 -2.43 17.89
CA ASP A 6 -15.71 -2.23 19.29
C ASP A 6 -15.99 -3.55 20.01
N PRO A 7 -15.56 -3.71 21.28
CA PRO A 7 -15.84 -4.90 22.07
C PRO A 7 -17.34 -5.23 22.23
N SER A 8 -18.27 -4.31 22.01
CA SER A 8 -19.70 -4.66 22.02
C SER A 8 -20.12 -5.61 20.87
N LYS A 9 -19.31 -5.73 19.81
CA LYS A 9 -19.66 -6.47 18.58
C LYS A 9 -18.71 -7.61 18.23
N TYR A 10 -17.41 -7.47 18.50
CA TYR A 10 -16.39 -8.35 17.93
C TYR A 10 -15.57 -9.15 18.95
N VAL A 11 -16.12 -9.38 20.16
CA VAL A 11 -15.46 -10.23 21.16
C VAL A 11 -15.30 -11.64 20.64
N GLY A 12 -14.07 -12.16 20.71
CA GLY A 12 -13.76 -13.53 20.31
C GLY A 12 -13.65 -13.74 18.80
N THR A 13 -13.83 -12.69 17.99
CA THR A 13 -13.57 -12.69 16.55
C THR A 13 -12.41 -11.76 16.22
N ASN A 14 -12.68 -10.49 15.91
CA ASN A 14 -11.67 -9.50 15.54
C ASN A 14 -10.92 -9.00 16.79
N LEU A 15 -11.58 -8.98 17.95
CA LEU A 15 -11.03 -8.51 19.22
C LEU A 15 -10.96 -9.63 20.25
N ILE A 16 -9.79 -9.79 20.87
CA ILE A 16 -9.54 -10.71 21.97
C ILE A 16 -9.28 -9.90 23.23
N TYR A 17 -9.95 -10.27 24.33
CA TYR A 17 -9.68 -9.72 25.64
C TYR A 17 -8.68 -10.60 26.40
N ARG A 18 -7.64 -9.98 26.96
CA ARG A 18 -6.63 -10.62 27.79
C ARG A 18 -6.89 -10.32 29.26
N ASP A 19 -7.69 -11.17 29.89
CA ASP A 19 -8.13 -11.01 31.27
C ASP A 19 -6.97 -10.86 32.28
N THR A 20 -5.87 -11.60 32.09
CA THR A 20 -4.71 -11.56 32.99
C THR A 20 -3.97 -10.22 33.00
N LEU A 21 -4.10 -9.41 31.95
CA LEU A 21 -3.38 -8.15 31.79
C LEU A 21 -4.32 -6.96 31.52
N ASP A 22 -5.64 -7.19 31.58
CA ASP A 22 -6.71 -6.22 31.41
C ASP A 22 -6.55 -5.32 30.17
N TYR A 23 -6.43 -5.95 28.99
CA TYR A 23 -6.40 -5.21 27.72
C TYR A 23 -7.09 -5.96 26.57
N TRP A 24 -7.50 -5.18 25.56
CA TRP A 24 -8.01 -5.68 24.30
C TRP A 24 -6.93 -5.64 23.22
N THR A 25 -6.90 -6.66 22.37
CA THR A 25 -6.02 -6.72 21.19
C THR A 25 -6.78 -7.21 19.98
N LEU A 26 -6.27 -6.89 18.79
CA LEU A 26 -6.69 -7.57 17.57
C LEU A 26 -6.32 -9.06 17.64
N SER A 27 -7.17 -9.90 17.06
CA SER A 27 -6.96 -11.35 16.99
C SER A 27 -5.85 -11.69 16.01
N THR A 28 -4.72 -12.20 16.52
CA THR A 28 -3.57 -12.58 15.69
C THR A 28 -3.61 -14.03 15.20
N GLY A 29 -4.78 -14.68 15.25
CA GLY A 29 -4.96 -16.06 14.77
C GLY A 29 -5.00 -16.17 13.24
N GLY A 30 -5.03 -15.03 12.54
CA GLY A 30 -5.05 -14.91 11.09
C GLY A 30 -5.50 -13.52 10.69
N THR A 31 -5.74 -13.34 9.40
CA THR A 31 -6.34 -12.12 8.86
C THR A 31 -7.76 -11.94 9.37
N ILE A 32 -8.10 -10.73 9.79
CA ILE A 32 -9.45 -10.33 10.19
C ILE A 32 -10.05 -9.40 9.15
N PHE A 33 -11.37 -9.37 9.07
CA PHE A 33 -12.11 -8.53 8.14
C PHE A 33 -13.05 -7.62 8.91
N THR A 34 -13.09 -6.34 8.54
CA THR A 34 -14.10 -5.41 9.06
C THR A 34 -15.48 -5.78 8.54
N ASP A 35 -16.52 -5.21 9.13
CA ASP A 35 -17.81 -5.14 8.42
C ASP A 35 -17.67 -4.31 7.14
N ILE A 36 -18.63 -4.45 6.23
CA ILE A 36 -18.73 -3.58 5.07
C ILE A 36 -19.19 -2.20 5.53
N PHE A 37 -18.40 -1.16 5.23
CA PHE A 37 -18.74 0.24 5.47
C PHE A 37 -18.46 1.06 4.20
N ASP A 38 -19.40 1.94 3.84
CA ASP A 38 -19.32 2.76 2.62
C ASP A 38 -18.96 1.97 1.34
N GLY A 39 -19.48 0.74 1.22
CA GLY A 39 -19.23 -0.14 0.07
C GLY A 39 -17.85 -0.81 0.04
N MET A 40 -17.06 -0.66 1.10
CA MET A 40 -15.73 -1.25 1.25
C MET A 40 -15.66 -2.22 2.41
N GLN A 41 -14.75 -3.19 2.32
CA GLN A 41 -14.36 -4.06 3.43
C GLN A 41 -12.84 -4.02 3.55
N VAL A 42 -12.33 -3.85 4.77
CA VAL A 42 -10.89 -3.81 5.02
C VAL A 42 -10.43 -5.16 5.55
N GLU A 43 -9.41 -5.69 4.89
CA GLU A 43 -8.64 -6.85 5.33
C GLU A 43 -7.48 -6.36 6.21
N ILE A 44 -7.34 -6.92 7.42
CA ILE A 44 -6.33 -6.52 8.39
C ILE A 44 -5.53 -7.77 8.80
N ASP A 45 -4.22 -7.75 8.57
CA ASP A 45 -3.26 -8.65 9.22
C ASP A 45 -2.67 -7.94 10.46
N PRO A 46 -3.09 -8.31 11.68
CA PRO A 46 -2.58 -7.67 12.90
C PRO A 46 -1.14 -8.07 13.24
N GLY A 47 -0.56 -9.05 12.55
CA GLY A 47 0.83 -9.46 12.73
C GLY A 47 1.10 -10.18 14.05
N VAL A 48 1.52 -9.43 15.07
CA VAL A 48 1.89 -9.99 16.38
C VAL A 48 1.15 -9.25 17.49
N GLU A 49 0.76 -9.99 18.52
CA GLU A 49 0.13 -9.39 19.71
C GLU A 49 1.18 -8.81 20.66
N THR A 50 2.26 -9.56 20.85
CA THR A 50 3.42 -9.14 21.64
C THR A 50 4.57 -8.85 20.70
N PRO A 51 5.32 -7.77 20.91
CA PRO A 51 6.44 -7.44 20.04
C PRO A 51 7.51 -8.54 20.00
N LYS A 52 8.08 -8.77 18.83
CA LYS A 52 9.11 -9.80 18.61
C LYS A 52 10.19 -9.28 17.68
N TYR A 53 11.44 -9.60 18.01
CA TYR A 53 12.56 -9.29 17.14
C TYR A 53 12.40 -9.95 15.77
N ASN A 54 12.64 -9.20 14.70
CA ASN A 54 12.47 -9.67 13.34
C ASN A 54 13.82 -10.08 12.73
N TYR A 55 14.25 -11.32 13.02
CA TYR A 55 15.52 -11.86 12.50
C TYR A 55 15.60 -11.87 10.97
N GLN A 56 14.47 -12.01 10.27
CA GLN A 56 14.44 -12.10 8.81
C GLN A 56 14.63 -10.74 8.14
N ALA A 57 14.18 -9.65 8.78
CA ALA A 57 14.33 -8.30 8.26
C ALA A 57 15.50 -7.53 8.90
N SER A 58 16.17 -8.10 9.90
CA SER A 58 17.37 -7.50 10.49
C SER A 58 18.61 -8.00 9.74
N GLY A 59 19.52 -7.10 9.39
CA GLY A 59 20.66 -7.41 8.54
C GLY A 59 21.31 -6.18 7.92
N TRP A 60 22.40 -6.39 7.20
CA TRP A 60 23.09 -5.34 6.44
C TRP A 60 22.20 -4.81 5.31
N ILE A 61 21.93 -3.50 5.33
CA ILE A 61 21.31 -2.77 4.21
C ILE A 61 22.40 -2.37 3.21
N THR A 62 23.55 -1.94 3.73
CA THR A 62 24.71 -1.49 2.96
C THR A 62 25.96 -1.93 3.70
N GLY A 63 26.95 -2.41 2.96
CA GLY A 63 28.18 -2.94 3.54
C GLY A 63 28.04 -4.35 4.11
N ASP A 64 29.06 -4.75 4.85
CA ASP A 64 29.10 -6.00 5.60
C ASP A 64 30.03 -5.87 6.82
N GLY A 65 30.03 -6.91 7.65
CA GLY A 65 30.87 -6.96 8.83
C GLY A 65 30.40 -8.02 9.82
N ILE A 66 31.30 -8.39 10.73
CA ILE A 66 31.01 -9.33 11.81
C ILE A 66 30.63 -8.54 13.05
N MET A 67 29.39 -8.71 13.49
CA MET A 67 28.89 -8.23 14.77
C MET A 67 27.70 -9.06 15.22
N ARG A 68 27.39 -9.03 16.50
CA ARG A 68 26.21 -9.70 17.07
C ARG A 68 25.26 -8.66 17.65
N ILE A 69 23.99 -8.81 17.28
CA ILE A 69 22.88 -8.06 17.89
C ILE A 69 22.13 -9.00 18.82
N THR A 70 22.04 -8.64 20.09
CA THR A 70 21.33 -9.39 21.13
C THR A 70 20.16 -8.55 21.65
N PRO A 71 18.92 -8.84 21.24
CA PRO A 71 17.74 -8.09 21.68
C PRO A 71 17.49 -8.31 23.18
N SER A 72 17.11 -7.26 23.91
CA SER A 72 16.68 -7.43 25.31
C SER A 72 15.29 -8.07 25.37
N ILE A 73 15.14 -9.16 26.11
CA ILE A 73 13.85 -9.85 26.25
C ILE A 73 12.91 -9.09 27.21
N ALA A 74 13.47 -8.32 28.14
CA ALA A 74 12.72 -7.64 29.19
C ALA A 74 12.35 -6.19 28.83
N GLU A 75 13.25 -5.51 28.14
CA GLU A 75 13.12 -4.07 27.84
C GLU A 75 12.99 -3.79 26.33
N GLY A 76 13.49 -4.67 25.47
CA GLY A 76 13.32 -4.57 24.01
C GLY A 76 11.87 -4.51 23.55
N PRO A 77 10.94 -5.36 24.07
CA PRO A 77 9.52 -5.27 23.73
C PRO A 77 8.85 -3.94 24.12
N LYS A 78 9.48 -3.10 24.96
CA LYS A 78 8.97 -1.77 25.31
C LYS A 78 9.38 -0.70 24.29
N MET A 79 10.35 -1.02 23.42
CA MET A 79 10.85 -0.16 22.34
C MET A 79 10.99 -0.98 21.04
N PRO A 80 9.92 -1.61 20.53
CA PRO A 80 9.99 -2.49 19.37
C PRO A 80 9.93 -1.69 18.08
N TRP A 81 10.91 -0.83 17.89
CA TRP A 81 11.03 0.05 16.74
C TRP A 81 12.02 -0.51 15.73
N LYS A 82 11.96 -0.01 14.51
CA LYS A 82 13.01 -0.18 13.52
C LYS A 82 14.15 0.79 13.79
N TYR A 83 15.38 0.30 13.74
CA TYR A 83 16.58 1.07 13.92
C TYR A 83 17.56 0.83 12.78
N ASN A 84 18.36 1.86 12.47
CA ASN A 84 19.55 1.74 11.64
C ASN A 84 20.78 2.06 12.47
N ILE A 85 21.74 1.15 12.49
CA ILE A 85 23.09 1.35 13.01
C ILE A 85 23.93 1.84 11.84
N VAL A 86 24.42 3.07 11.90
CA VAL A 86 25.16 3.72 10.81
C VAL A 86 26.60 3.92 11.24
N PHE A 87 27.52 3.20 10.58
CA PHE A 87 28.95 3.28 10.84
C PHE A 87 29.58 4.44 10.08
N THR A 88 30.64 5.01 10.65
CA THR A 88 31.32 6.18 10.09
C THR A 88 32.84 6.07 10.28
N ASP A 89 33.58 6.92 9.58
CA ASP A 89 35.03 7.07 9.74
C ASP A 89 35.41 8.03 10.89
N ASP A 90 34.43 8.59 11.63
CA ASP A 90 34.66 9.47 12.77
C ASP A 90 34.59 8.65 14.07
N ASP A 91 35.73 8.47 14.74
CA ASP A 91 35.85 7.73 16.01
C ASP A 91 34.96 8.26 17.14
N SER A 92 34.38 9.44 16.99
CA SER A 92 33.46 10.07 17.95
C SER A 92 32.14 10.52 17.32
N ALA A 93 31.68 9.81 16.28
CA ALA A 93 30.41 10.07 15.62
C ALA A 93 29.22 10.13 16.58
N TYR A 94 29.27 9.38 17.68
CA TYR A 94 28.34 9.53 18.79
C TYR A 94 29.05 9.41 20.14
N VAL A 95 28.66 10.26 21.08
CA VAL A 95 29.12 10.21 22.47
C VAL A 95 27.91 10.05 23.37
N GLY A 96 27.92 9.00 24.19
CA GLY A 96 26.80 8.71 25.07
C GLY A 96 26.44 9.87 26.02
N VAL A 97 25.15 9.97 26.35
CA VAL A 97 24.62 11.08 27.16
C VAL A 97 24.23 10.62 28.57
N ALA A 98 23.80 9.36 28.72
CA ALA A 98 23.41 8.80 30.00
C ALA A 98 24.62 8.66 30.95
N ARG A 99 24.41 9.14 32.19
CA ARG A 99 25.39 9.08 33.29
C ARG A 99 24.88 8.29 34.50
N THR A 100 23.58 8.07 34.54
CA THR A 100 22.89 7.47 35.69
C THR A 100 21.83 6.51 35.21
N GLY A 101 21.35 5.64 36.09
CA GLY A 101 20.26 4.71 35.80
C GLY A 101 20.67 3.25 35.91
N THR A 102 19.65 2.41 35.93
CA THR A 102 19.81 0.96 35.94
C THR A 102 19.89 0.51 34.49
N VAL A 103 21.03 -0.05 34.10
CA VAL A 103 21.22 -0.68 32.80
C VAL A 103 20.97 -2.17 33.00
N ARG A 104 20.03 -2.72 32.23
CA ARG A 104 19.70 -4.16 32.28
C ARG A 104 20.21 -4.86 31.04
N ASP A 105 20.74 -6.05 31.24
CA ASP A 105 21.22 -6.95 30.20
C ASP A 105 20.08 -7.54 29.37
N GLU A 106 20.45 -8.40 28.43
CA GLU A 106 19.51 -9.06 27.53
C GLU A 106 18.44 -9.89 28.25
N ASN A 107 18.74 -10.34 29.48
CA ASN A 107 17.87 -11.16 30.32
C ASN A 107 17.07 -10.33 31.35
N GLY A 108 17.29 -9.01 31.41
CA GLY A 108 16.64 -8.11 32.36
C GLY A 108 17.35 -8.01 33.73
N SER A 109 18.56 -8.56 33.88
CA SER A 109 19.37 -8.41 35.09
C SER A 109 20.14 -7.10 35.06
N SER A 110 20.22 -6.39 36.19
CA SER A 110 21.02 -5.17 36.25
C SER A 110 22.51 -5.53 36.19
N ILE A 111 23.26 -4.86 35.32
CA ILE A 111 24.72 -4.89 35.36
C ILE A 111 25.23 -4.07 36.54
N SER A 112 26.42 -4.41 37.06
CA SER A 112 27.06 -3.68 38.16
C SER A 112 27.33 -2.24 37.74
N SER A 113 27.49 -1.34 38.71
CA SER A 113 27.88 0.04 38.39
C SER A 113 29.38 0.20 38.15
N SER A 114 30.20 -0.75 38.60
CA SER A 114 31.62 -0.86 38.23
C SER A 114 31.78 -1.13 36.74
N ASP A 115 30.95 -2.02 36.19
CA ASP A 115 31.09 -2.51 34.82
C ASP A 115 30.50 -1.54 33.79
N LYS A 116 30.16 -0.29 34.16
CA LYS A 116 29.49 0.67 33.28
C LYS A 116 30.46 1.74 32.82
N ILE A 117 30.74 1.76 31.53
CA ILE A 117 31.38 2.88 30.86
C ILE A 117 30.28 3.81 30.35
N THR A 118 30.03 4.89 31.09
CA THR A 118 29.06 5.92 30.71
C THR A 118 29.67 6.90 29.72
N GLN A 119 28.83 7.43 28.83
CA GLN A 119 29.25 8.38 27.80
C GLN A 119 30.40 7.88 26.90
N PRO A 120 30.36 6.61 26.42
CA PRO A 120 31.39 6.13 25.51
C PRO A 120 31.35 6.93 24.21
N ALA A 121 32.53 7.18 23.63
CA ALA A 121 32.66 7.66 22.26
C ALA A 121 32.75 6.44 21.33
N ILE A 122 31.93 6.43 20.29
CA ILE A 122 31.86 5.36 19.29
C ILE A 122 31.78 5.95 17.88
N ASN A 123 32.22 5.18 16.91
CA ASN A 123 32.27 5.57 15.49
C ASN A 123 30.98 5.28 14.71
N PHE A 124 29.91 4.93 15.40
CA PHE A 124 28.59 4.70 14.82
C PHE A 124 27.50 5.35 15.67
N PHE A 125 26.35 5.62 15.06
CA PHE A 125 25.17 6.08 15.75
C PHE A 125 23.97 5.23 15.38
N ILE A 126 22.95 5.23 16.24
CA ILE A 126 21.74 4.43 16.03
C ILE A 126 20.56 5.38 15.84
N GLN A 127 19.92 5.30 14.68
CA GLN A 127 18.70 6.04 14.37
C GLN A 127 17.48 5.18 14.64
N ASN A 128 16.47 5.72 15.31
CA ASN A 128 15.13 5.18 15.30
C ASN A 128 14.42 5.63 14.02
N THR A 129 14.28 4.71 13.05
CA THR A 129 13.70 5.01 11.73
C THR A 129 12.20 4.78 11.67
N SER A 130 11.57 4.45 12.81
CA SER A 130 10.10 4.31 12.88
C SER A 130 9.38 5.66 12.96
N PHE A 131 10.08 6.70 13.44
CA PHE A 131 9.52 8.02 13.61
C PHE A 131 10.47 9.07 13.06
N ILE A 132 9.95 9.92 12.19
CA ILE A 132 10.65 11.12 11.73
C ILE A 132 10.14 12.31 12.54
N ASP A 133 11.04 13.10 13.08
CA ASP A 133 10.66 14.38 13.69
C ASP A 133 10.18 15.31 12.57
N THR A 134 8.88 15.54 12.51
CA THR A 134 8.25 16.38 11.48
C THR A 134 8.73 17.83 11.46
N SER A 135 9.38 18.31 12.52
CA SER A 135 9.92 19.67 12.59
C SER A 135 11.33 19.80 11.99
N THR A 136 12.16 18.75 12.12
CA THR A 136 13.55 18.74 11.66
C THR A 136 13.78 17.86 10.43
N GLY A 137 12.86 16.95 10.13
CA GLY A 137 13.01 15.92 9.10
C GLY A 137 14.07 14.87 9.43
N GLN A 138 14.50 14.77 10.68
CA GLN A 138 15.54 13.84 11.13
C GLN A 138 14.96 12.69 11.94
N TYR A 139 15.69 11.58 11.99
CA TYR A 139 15.41 10.48 12.89
C TYR A 139 15.95 10.76 14.29
N GLU A 140 15.22 10.32 15.31
CA GLU A 140 15.71 10.37 16.69
C GLU A 140 16.92 9.43 16.85
N LEU A 141 17.93 9.85 17.59
CA LEU A 141 19.10 9.03 17.91
C LEU A 141 18.90 8.30 19.23
N MET A 142 19.31 7.04 19.27
CA MET A 142 19.40 6.26 20.50
C MET A 142 20.71 6.54 21.22
N ASP A 143 20.73 6.29 22.51
CA ASP A 143 21.90 6.46 23.37
C ASP A 143 22.61 5.13 23.62
N VAL A 144 23.86 5.23 24.06
CA VAL A 144 24.72 4.07 24.33
C VAL A 144 25.38 4.14 25.70
N ILE A 145 25.53 2.96 26.30
CA ILE A 145 26.39 2.69 27.45
C ILE A 145 27.18 1.43 27.12
N ALA A 146 28.48 1.41 27.41
CA ALA A 146 29.25 0.19 27.27
C ALA A 146 29.31 -0.56 28.60
N GLN A 147 29.27 -1.88 28.53
CA GLN A 147 29.60 -2.75 29.64
C GLN A 147 31.05 -3.18 29.48
N ASP A 148 31.86 -2.79 30.47
CA ASP A 148 33.25 -3.22 30.63
C ASP A 148 33.27 -4.72 30.96
N MET A 149 33.88 -5.51 30.08
CA MET A 149 33.96 -6.96 30.24
C MET A 149 35.32 -7.42 30.79
N ASN A 150 36.33 -6.54 30.82
CA ASN A 150 37.70 -6.86 31.22
C ASN A 150 38.19 -6.06 32.45
N ASP A 151 37.31 -5.25 33.04
CA ASP A 151 37.51 -4.42 34.23
C ASP A 151 38.68 -3.43 34.09
N ASN A 152 38.88 -2.87 32.89
CA ASN A 152 39.97 -1.93 32.63
C ASN A 152 39.54 -0.44 32.58
N ASP A 153 38.26 -0.16 32.83
CA ASP A 153 37.63 1.18 32.83
C ASP A 153 37.75 1.94 31.48
N THR A 154 38.06 1.24 30.39
CA THR A 154 38.20 1.81 29.05
C THR A 154 37.37 1.05 28.04
N LEU A 155 36.83 1.75 27.02
CA LEU A 155 36.04 1.09 26.00
C LEU A 155 36.95 0.30 25.05
N ASP A 156 36.82 -1.02 25.06
CA ASP A 156 37.43 -1.91 24.10
C ASP A 156 36.36 -2.51 23.17
N LEU A 157 36.23 -1.97 21.96
CA LEU A 157 35.15 -2.35 21.03
C LEU A 157 35.04 -3.86 20.78
N PHE A 158 36.16 -4.59 20.80
CA PHE A 158 36.21 -6.03 20.53
C PHE A 158 36.04 -6.91 21.76
N GLU A 159 36.04 -6.35 22.97
CA GLU A 159 35.87 -7.10 24.22
C GLU A 159 34.55 -6.75 24.91
N ASP A 160 34.24 -5.45 24.93
CA ASP A 160 33.08 -4.87 25.61
C ASP A 160 31.78 -5.05 24.84
N ARG A 161 30.68 -4.85 25.56
CA ARG A 161 29.33 -4.91 25.01
C ARG A 161 28.70 -3.52 24.99
N ILE A 162 28.20 -3.09 23.83
CA ILE A 162 27.54 -1.79 23.67
C ILE A 162 26.03 -1.97 23.86
N PHE A 163 25.47 -1.37 24.89
CA PHE A 163 24.03 -1.36 25.14
C PHE A 163 23.42 -0.17 24.41
N VAL A 164 22.34 -0.42 23.67
CA VAL A 164 21.61 0.61 22.93
C VAL A 164 20.25 0.80 23.57
N GLY A 165 19.87 2.05 23.84
CA GLY A 165 18.66 2.34 24.60
C GLY A 165 18.25 3.81 24.56
N ALA A 166 17.09 4.10 25.15
CA ALA A 166 16.58 5.46 25.22
C ALA A 166 16.93 6.10 26.59
N PRO A 167 17.55 7.28 26.62
CA PRO A 167 17.72 8.05 27.84
C PRO A 167 16.52 8.98 28.08
N ALA A 168 16.31 9.41 29.32
CA ALA A 168 15.49 10.57 29.63
C ALA A 168 16.39 11.65 30.24
N GLY A 169 16.81 12.62 29.42
CA GLY A 169 17.91 13.51 29.77
C GLY A 169 19.21 12.72 29.92
N SER A 170 19.84 12.75 31.08
CA SER A 170 21.08 12.01 31.38
C SER A 170 20.86 10.70 32.13
N ARG A 171 19.64 10.17 32.17
CA ARG A 171 19.29 8.94 32.89
C ARG A 171 18.86 7.84 31.93
N TRP A 172 19.55 6.70 31.97
CA TRP A 172 19.18 5.48 31.25
C TRP A 172 17.80 4.97 31.69
N ARG A 173 16.93 4.66 30.73
CA ARG A 173 15.58 4.16 31.03
C ARG A 173 15.40 2.69 30.69
N ALA A 174 15.90 2.26 29.54
CA ALA A 174 15.68 0.91 29.06
C ALA A 174 16.71 0.55 27.98
N THR A 175 17.09 -0.72 27.93
CA THR A 175 17.93 -1.31 26.89
C THR A 175 17.03 -1.92 25.80
N ALA A 176 17.20 -1.51 24.55
CA ALA A 176 16.49 -2.09 23.41
C ALA A 176 17.19 -3.38 22.96
N PHE A 177 18.49 -3.30 22.72
CA PHE A 177 19.35 -4.41 22.30
C PHE A 177 20.81 -4.09 22.66
N ILE A 178 21.65 -5.10 22.54
CA ILE A 178 23.09 -5.04 22.79
C ILE A 178 23.82 -5.37 21.50
N ILE A 179 24.88 -4.64 21.21
CA ILE A 179 25.81 -4.89 20.12
C ILE A 179 27.10 -5.39 20.74
N ASP A 180 27.68 -6.44 20.19
CA ASP A 180 29.05 -6.84 20.52
C ASP A 180 29.82 -7.25 19.27
N PHE A 181 31.14 -7.05 19.34
CA PHE A 181 32.08 -7.30 18.25
C PHE A 181 33.10 -8.37 18.62
N GLN A 182 32.79 -9.25 19.60
CA GLN A 182 33.72 -10.25 20.15
C GLN A 182 34.25 -11.27 19.13
N LEU A 183 33.55 -11.42 18.00
CA LEU A 183 33.94 -12.32 16.92
C LEU A 183 34.56 -11.59 15.72
N THR A 184 34.74 -10.28 15.82
CA THR A 184 35.29 -9.48 14.75
C THR A 184 36.78 -9.23 14.93
N THR A 185 37.39 -8.76 13.84
CA THR A 185 38.75 -8.24 13.79
C THR A 185 38.70 -6.93 13.04
N GLU A 186 39.79 -6.14 13.07
CA GLU A 186 39.93 -4.92 12.25
C GLU A 186 39.59 -5.14 10.76
N ALA A 187 39.88 -6.32 10.21
CA ALA A 187 39.62 -6.63 8.81
C ALA A 187 38.15 -6.97 8.51
N THR A 188 37.36 -7.30 9.52
CA THR A 188 35.94 -7.70 9.41
C THR A 188 35.01 -6.75 10.15
N TYR A 189 35.57 -5.68 10.68
CA TYR A 189 34.82 -4.62 11.35
C TYR A 189 34.12 -3.76 10.29
N PRO A 190 32.86 -3.35 10.53
CA PRO A 190 32.11 -2.53 9.56
C PRO A 190 32.81 -1.21 9.25
N GLN A 191 32.77 -0.79 7.98
CA GLN A 191 33.44 0.42 7.50
C GLN A 191 32.52 1.64 7.56
N GLY A 192 33.12 2.84 7.46
CA GLY A 192 32.35 4.07 7.35
C GLY A 192 31.41 4.06 6.16
N GLY A 193 30.13 4.35 6.41
CA GLY A 193 29.05 4.30 5.43
C GLY A 193 28.23 3.01 5.46
N ASP A 194 28.66 1.99 6.19
CA ASP A 194 27.91 0.74 6.34
C ASP A 194 26.68 0.94 7.24
N VAL A 195 25.59 0.22 6.92
CA VAL A 195 24.31 0.36 7.62
C VAL A 195 23.71 -1.01 7.90
N TYR A 196 23.46 -1.28 9.18
CA TYR A 196 22.75 -2.46 9.63
C TYR A 196 21.36 -2.12 10.17
N GLN A 197 20.34 -2.84 9.71
CA GLN A 197 18.97 -2.71 10.20
C GLN A 197 18.71 -3.63 11.37
N VAL A 198 18.15 -3.08 12.43
CA VAL A 198 17.49 -3.82 13.50
C VAL A 198 15.99 -3.62 13.36
N ASP A 199 15.24 -4.70 13.16
CA ASP A 199 13.80 -4.64 12.94
C ASP A 199 13.01 -5.45 13.99
N TRP A 200 11.82 -4.97 14.29
CA TRP A 200 10.90 -5.59 15.24
C TRP A 200 9.51 -5.70 14.60
N LYS A 201 8.86 -6.84 14.81
CA LYS A 201 7.42 -6.96 14.59
C LYS A 201 6.71 -6.33 15.79
N ARG A 202 5.83 -5.36 15.53
CA ARG A 202 5.06 -4.65 16.56
C ARG A 202 3.55 -4.81 16.33
N PRO A 203 2.74 -4.91 17.40
CA PRO A 203 1.28 -4.81 17.30
C PRO A 203 0.87 -3.40 16.87
N PHE A 204 -0.38 -3.28 16.43
CA PHE A 204 -1.06 -1.99 16.35
C PHE A 204 -1.19 -1.38 17.76
N PHE A 205 -0.90 -0.09 17.87
CA PHE A 205 -1.09 0.68 19.10
C PHE A 205 -2.36 1.54 19.02
N GLU A 206 -2.93 1.92 20.16
CA GLU A 206 -4.18 2.71 20.21
C GLU A 206 -4.09 4.07 19.51
N THR A 207 -2.88 4.60 19.34
CA THR A 207 -2.61 5.86 18.64
C THR A 207 -2.31 5.68 17.15
N ASP A 208 -2.12 4.44 16.68
CA ASP A 208 -1.83 4.19 15.27
C ASP A 208 -3.07 4.54 14.42
N THR A 209 -2.86 5.25 13.31
CA THR A 209 -3.93 5.62 12.39
C THR A 209 -3.60 5.14 10.99
N VAL A 210 -4.46 4.31 10.41
CA VAL A 210 -4.38 3.93 8.99
C VAL A 210 -5.24 4.89 8.18
N ARG A 211 -4.64 5.58 7.21
CA ARG A 211 -5.36 6.49 6.30
C ARG A 211 -5.24 5.96 4.88
N PHE A 212 -6.39 5.80 4.23
CA PHE A 212 -6.50 5.52 2.81
C PHE A 212 -7.49 6.51 2.19
N SER A 213 -7.30 6.81 0.91
CA SER A 213 -8.22 7.62 0.13
C SER A 213 -8.61 6.84 -1.11
N VAL A 214 -9.90 6.66 -1.34
CA VAL A 214 -10.41 6.15 -2.60
C VAL A 214 -10.60 7.35 -3.52
N THR A 215 -9.80 7.43 -4.56
CA THR A 215 -10.08 8.33 -5.67
C THR A 215 -11.07 7.62 -6.58
N ALA A 216 -12.19 8.28 -6.92
CA ALA A 216 -12.94 7.91 -8.10
C ALA A 216 -12.02 8.21 -9.29
N ASP A 217 -11.26 7.22 -9.73
CA ASP A 217 -10.48 7.36 -10.95
C ASP A 217 -11.49 7.39 -12.10
N ASP A 218 -11.84 8.61 -12.52
CA ASP A 218 -12.43 8.91 -13.83
C ASP A 218 -11.35 8.82 -14.94
N ASN A 219 -10.12 8.44 -14.57
CA ASN A 219 -9.04 8.13 -15.48
C ASN A 219 -9.37 6.82 -16.21
N LEU A 220 -10.12 6.97 -17.30
CA LEU A 220 -10.09 6.07 -18.44
C LEU A 220 -8.64 5.70 -18.74
N ASP A 221 -8.24 4.47 -18.40
CA ASP A 221 -6.94 3.95 -18.78
C ASP A 221 -6.86 3.90 -20.31
N SER A 222 -6.22 4.94 -20.87
CA SER A 222 -6.03 5.11 -22.31
C SER A 222 -5.42 3.89 -22.99
N SER A 223 -4.67 3.06 -22.27
CA SER A 223 -4.07 1.83 -22.80
C SER A 223 -5.08 0.69 -23.02
N VAL A 224 -6.23 0.72 -22.34
CA VAL A 224 -7.29 -0.30 -22.45
C VAL A 224 -8.29 0.06 -23.57
N ILE A 225 -8.40 1.33 -23.95
CA ILE A 225 -9.46 1.85 -24.85
C ILE A 225 -9.33 1.32 -26.30
N ASP A 226 -8.10 1.14 -26.80
CA ASP A 226 -7.86 0.50 -28.10
C ASP A 226 -8.43 -0.92 -28.18
N SER A 227 -8.47 -1.63 -27.05
CA SER A 227 -9.07 -2.97 -26.96
C SER A 227 -10.61 -2.91 -26.93
N VAL A 228 -11.19 -1.87 -26.31
CA VAL A 228 -12.64 -1.70 -26.17
C VAL A 228 -13.29 -1.29 -27.49
N MET A 229 -12.68 -0.37 -28.25
CA MET A 229 -13.21 0.03 -29.56
C MET A 229 -13.35 -1.17 -30.50
N LYS A 230 -12.43 -2.14 -30.46
CA LYS A 230 -12.50 -3.39 -31.26
C LYS A 230 -13.75 -4.22 -30.96
N ASN A 231 -14.40 -4.05 -29.81
CA ASN A 231 -15.61 -4.79 -29.43
C ASN A 231 -16.92 -4.16 -29.93
N ILE A 232 -16.89 -2.94 -30.50
CA ILE A 232 -18.10 -2.30 -31.05
C ILE A 232 -18.78 -3.22 -32.07
N LYS A 233 -20.06 -3.51 -31.86
CA LYS A 233 -20.87 -4.36 -32.74
C LYS A 233 -22.23 -3.74 -32.97
N VAL A 234 -22.74 -3.98 -34.18
CA VAL A 234 -24.11 -3.67 -34.59
C VAL A 234 -24.95 -4.93 -34.43
N VAL A 235 -26.07 -4.83 -33.72
CA VAL A 235 -26.98 -5.94 -33.43
C VAL A 235 -28.42 -5.52 -33.71
N PRO A 236 -29.21 -6.27 -34.49
CA PRO A 236 -28.84 -7.50 -35.19
C PRO A 236 -28.08 -7.18 -36.48
N ASN A 237 -27.19 -8.08 -36.90
CA ASN A 237 -26.47 -7.96 -38.15
C ASN A 237 -26.35 -9.35 -38.80
N PRO A 238 -27.10 -9.66 -39.88
CA PRO A 238 -28.00 -8.76 -40.60
C PRO A 238 -29.26 -8.39 -39.80
N TYR A 239 -29.81 -7.20 -40.06
CA TYR A 239 -31.18 -6.85 -39.68
C TYR A 239 -32.14 -7.47 -40.71
N VAL A 240 -33.12 -8.27 -40.26
CA VAL A 240 -34.04 -9.03 -41.13
C VAL A 240 -35.48 -8.77 -40.72
N MET A 241 -36.24 -8.01 -41.53
CA MET A 241 -37.66 -7.67 -41.35
C MET A 241 -38.08 -7.06 -40.00
N THR A 242 -38.01 -7.81 -38.91
CA THR A 242 -38.37 -7.41 -37.54
C THR A 242 -37.35 -7.94 -36.53
N ASN A 243 -37.20 -7.25 -35.40
CA ASN A 243 -36.31 -7.67 -34.31
C ASN A 243 -37.05 -7.72 -32.97
N MET A 244 -36.63 -8.62 -32.06
CA MET A 244 -37.21 -8.78 -30.72
C MET A 244 -37.08 -7.53 -29.83
N MET A 245 -36.22 -6.58 -30.18
CA MET A 245 -36.06 -5.29 -29.47
C MET A 245 -37.12 -4.24 -29.87
N GLU A 246 -37.94 -4.53 -30.87
CA GLU A 246 -38.96 -3.61 -31.38
C GLU A 246 -40.26 -3.81 -30.60
N GLU A 247 -40.81 -2.70 -30.09
CA GLU A 247 -42.09 -2.72 -29.37
C GLU A 247 -43.22 -3.17 -30.30
N ALA A 248 -44.02 -4.14 -29.85
CA ALA A 248 -45.20 -4.58 -30.57
C ALA A 248 -46.26 -3.48 -30.52
N ILE A 249 -46.62 -2.92 -31.68
CA ILE A 249 -47.67 -1.92 -31.78
C ILE A 249 -49.00 -2.65 -32.05
N SER A 250 -49.99 -2.48 -31.17
CA SER A 250 -51.31 -3.13 -31.29
C SER A 250 -52.19 -2.52 -32.40
N ASN A 251 -51.82 -1.35 -32.92
CA ASN A 251 -52.57 -0.61 -33.93
C ASN A 251 -52.07 -0.96 -35.35
N PRO A 252 -52.89 -1.60 -36.21
CA PRO A 252 -52.51 -2.00 -37.56
C PRO A 252 -52.20 -0.84 -38.52
N PHE A 253 -52.57 0.40 -38.17
CA PHE A 253 -52.34 1.58 -38.99
C PHE A 253 -51.01 2.29 -38.68
N LEU A 254 -50.23 1.80 -37.72
CA LEU A 254 -48.94 2.37 -37.33
C LEU A 254 -47.80 1.43 -37.73
N ASN A 255 -46.79 1.95 -38.43
CA ASN A 255 -45.57 1.21 -38.75
C ASN A 255 -44.79 0.90 -37.47
N GLN A 256 -44.31 -0.34 -37.35
CA GLN A 256 -43.44 -0.75 -36.25
C GLN A 256 -42.13 0.06 -36.28
N ARG A 257 -41.77 0.65 -35.14
CA ARG A 257 -40.52 1.43 -35.03
C ARG A 257 -39.35 0.46 -35.04
N ARG A 258 -38.63 0.42 -36.16
CA ARG A 258 -37.45 -0.43 -36.33
C ARG A 258 -36.32 0.06 -35.43
N LYS A 259 -35.57 -0.86 -34.82
CA LYS A 259 -34.44 -0.51 -33.93
C LYS A 259 -33.23 -1.40 -34.23
N LEU A 260 -32.10 -0.76 -34.43
CA LEU A 260 -30.78 -1.39 -34.56
C LEU A 260 -29.88 -0.82 -33.46
N MET A 261 -29.11 -1.68 -32.80
CA MET A 261 -28.34 -1.32 -31.61
C MET A 261 -26.84 -1.35 -31.91
N PHE A 262 -26.14 -0.29 -31.54
CA PHE A 262 -24.68 -0.29 -31.40
C PHE A 262 -24.33 -0.59 -29.95
N THR A 263 -23.41 -1.53 -29.75
CA THR A 263 -22.95 -1.98 -28.43
C THR A 263 -21.48 -1.69 -28.24
N HIS A 264 -21.04 -1.61 -26.98
CA HIS A 264 -19.65 -1.35 -26.57
C HIS A 264 -19.09 -0.04 -27.16
N ILE A 265 -19.95 0.96 -27.35
CA ILE A 265 -19.51 2.29 -27.81
C ILE A 265 -18.98 3.12 -26.64
N PRO A 266 -18.06 4.08 -26.87
CA PRO A 266 -17.67 5.04 -25.85
C PRO A 266 -18.86 5.89 -25.40
N ALA A 267 -18.86 6.29 -24.13
CA ALA A 267 -19.90 7.12 -23.52
C ALA A 267 -20.12 8.43 -24.31
N GLU A 268 -19.04 9.05 -24.77
CA GLU A 268 -19.07 10.22 -25.65
C GLU A 268 -18.45 9.91 -27.02
N CYS A 269 -19.29 9.69 -28.03
CA CYS A 269 -18.83 9.42 -29.39
C CYS A 269 -19.76 10.00 -30.46
N THR A 270 -19.28 9.99 -31.70
CA THR A 270 -20.09 10.29 -32.89
C THR A 270 -20.04 9.09 -33.83
N ILE A 271 -21.21 8.62 -34.25
CA ILE A 271 -21.37 7.51 -35.19
C ILE A 271 -21.85 8.10 -36.52
N HIS A 272 -21.09 7.88 -37.59
CA HIS A 272 -21.48 8.20 -38.95
C HIS A 272 -21.87 6.92 -39.68
N ILE A 273 -22.98 6.95 -40.41
CA ILE A 273 -23.46 5.82 -41.21
C ILE A 273 -23.39 6.19 -42.68
N PHE A 274 -22.85 5.31 -43.51
CA PHE A 274 -22.65 5.52 -44.93
C PHE A 274 -23.19 4.36 -45.76
N THR A 275 -23.54 4.64 -47.01
CA THR A 275 -23.69 3.59 -48.03
C THR A 275 -22.31 3.03 -48.42
N VAL A 276 -22.28 1.86 -49.07
CA VAL A 276 -21.03 1.30 -49.62
C VAL A 276 -20.34 2.21 -50.65
N SER A 277 -21.08 3.14 -51.25
CA SER A 277 -20.54 4.15 -52.17
C SER A 277 -20.01 5.40 -51.46
N GLY A 278 -20.01 5.43 -50.13
CA GLY A 278 -19.49 6.54 -49.32
C GLY A 278 -20.46 7.70 -49.13
N VAL A 279 -21.75 7.54 -49.47
CA VAL A 279 -22.76 8.59 -49.25
C VAL A 279 -23.19 8.55 -47.79
N LEU A 280 -23.13 9.71 -47.11
CA LEU A 280 -23.58 9.85 -45.72
C LEU A 280 -25.09 9.67 -45.61
N VAL A 281 -25.51 8.76 -44.73
CA VAL A 281 -26.90 8.40 -44.46
C VAL A 281 -27.41 9.10 -43.22
N ASP A 282 -26.66 8.99 -42.12
CA ASP A 282 -27.04 9.56 -40.82
C ASP A 282 -25.84 9.82 -39.90
N ILE A 283 -26.04 10.68 -38.89
CA ILE A 283 -25.08 11.01 -37.84
C ILE A 283 -25.75 10.92 -36.47
N ILE A 284 -25.25 10.01 -35.64
CA ILE A 284 -25.72 9.83 -34.26
C ILE A 284 -24.68 10.42 -33.31
N LYS A 285 -25.08 11.41 -32.51
CA LYS A 285 -24.25 11.98 -31.44
C LYS A 285 -24.61 11.30 -30.13
N VAL A 286 -23.65 10.60 -29.53
CA VAL A 286 -23.84 9.91 -28.25
C VAL A 286 -23.22 10.74 -27.13
N ASN A 287 -23.98 10.84 -26.04
CA ASN A 287 -23.57 11.43 -24.78
C ASN A 287 -24.28 10.66 -23.66
N ASN A 288 -23.72 9.51 -23.32
CA ASN A 288 -24.22 8.58 -22.31
C ASN A 288 -23.43 8.73 -21.01
N GLU A 289 -23.97 8.17 -19.92
CA GLU A 289 -23.17 7.93 -18.70
C GLU A 289 -22.01 6.97 -18.99
N PRO A 290 -20.87 7.08 -18.27
CA PRO A 290 -19.66 6.27 -18.51
C PRO A 290 -19.89 4.74 -18.59
N GLU A 291 -20.85 4.23 -17.82
CA GLU A 291 -21.18 2.81 -17.74
C GLU A 291 -22.08 2.31 -18.90
N ASN A 292 -22.68 3.23 -19.68
CA ASN A 292 -23.67 2.89 -20.70
C ASN A 292 -23.09 2.92 -22.13
N GLY A 293 -22.55 1.78 -22.56
CA GLY A 293 -21.99 1.60 -23.91
C GLY A 293 -22.98 1.23 -25.01
N ILE A 294 -24.23 1.68 -24.95
CA ILE A 294 -25.30 1.29 -25.89
C ILE A 294 -25.98 2.52 -26.52
N VAL A 295 -26.26 2.45 -27.82
CA VAL A 295 -27.18 3.39 -28.50
C VAL A 295 -28.05 2.66 -29.52
N HIS A 296 -29.30 3.12 -29.65
CA HIS A 296 -30.25 2.61 -30.63
C HIS A 296 -30.39 3.59 -31.80
N TRP A 297 -30.48 3.05 -33.01
CA TRP A 297 -30.76 3.75 -34.26
C TRP A 297 -32.08 3.27 -34.86
N ASP A 298 -32.82 4.17 -35.46
CA ASP A 298 -34.18 3.96 -35.98
C ASP A 298 -34.22 3.56 -37.47
N LEU A 299 -33.05 3.39 -38.09
CA LEU A 299 -32.89 3.09 -39.52
C LEU A 299 -33.43 4.19 -40.45
N LEU A 300 -33.50 5.43 -39.97
CA LEU A 300 -33.85 6.59 -40.79
C LEU A 300 -32.60 7.32 -41.29
N THR A 301 -32.71 7.90 -42.48
CA THR A 301 -31.74 8.89 -42.95
C THR A 301 -31.88 10.17 -42.13
N ARG A 302 -30.91 11.08 -42.24
CA ARG A 302 -30.99 12.42 -41.65
C ARG A 302 -32.22 13.24 -42.11
N GLU A 303 -32.85 12.85 -43.22
CA GLU A 303 -34.06 13.46 -43.77
C GLU A 303 -35.35 12.78 -43.26
N GLY A 304 -35.23 11.78 -42.38
CA GLY A 304 -36.36 11.04 -41.82
C GLY A 304 -36.93 9.98 -42.77
N LEU A 305 -36.19 9.60 -43.82
CA LEU A 305 -36.62 8.56 -44.78
C LEU A 305 -36.08 7.20 -44.36
N GLU A 306 -36.84 6.13 -44.56
CA GLU A 306 -36.32 4.78 -44.34
C GLU A 306 -35.18 4.46 -45.31
N ILE A 307 -34.10 3.89 -44.80
CA ILE A 307 -33.00 3.38 -45.62
C ILE A 307 -33.45 2.19 -46.49
N ALA A 308 -32.81 1.97 -47.64
CA ALA A 308 -33.06 0.81 -48.49
C ALA A 308 -32.47 -0.49 -47.89
N ALA A 309 -32.88 -1.65 -48.42
CA ALA A 309 -32.17 -2.89 -48.14
C ALA A 309 -30.77 -2.82 -48.80
N GLY A 310 -29.75 -3.26 -48.08
CA GLY A 310 -28.38 -3.20 -48.58
C GLY A 310 -27.32 -3.26 -47.50
N MET A 311 -26.07 -3.09 -47.94
CA MET A 311 -24.90 -3.00 -47.08
C MET A 311 -24.62 -1.55 -46.70
N TYR A 312 -24.29 -1.33 -45.44
CA TYR A 312 -23.92 -0.04 -44.88
C TYR A 312 -22.60 -0.13 -44.13
N LEU A 313 -21.89 0.98 -44.10
CA LEU A 313 -20.65 1.18 -43.33
C LEU A 313 -20.95 2.10 -42.16
N TYR A 314 -20.27 1.89 -41.04
CA TYR A 314 -20.31 2.82 -39.91
C TYR A 314 -18.89 3.22 -39.50
N HIS A 315 -18.78 4.45 -39.00
CA HIS A 315 -17.57 5.03 -38.43
C HIS A 315 -17.90 5.59 -37.06
N VAL A 316 -17.30 5.02 -36.01
CA VAL A 316 -17.42 5.52 -34.63
C VAL A 316 -16.15 6.28 -34.29
N LYS A 317 -16.31 7.51 -33.80
CA LYS A 317 -15.20 8.33 -33.29
C LYS A 317 -15.46 8.74 -31.85
N SER A 318 -14.53 8.40 -30.95
CA SER A 318 -14.52 8.84 -29.56
C SER A 318 -14.26 10.35 -29.47
N LYS A 319 -15.05 11.08 -28.68
CA LYS A 319 -14.82 12.52 -28.46
C LYS A 319 -13.72 12.79 -27.43
N VAL A 320 -13.53 11.86 -26.49
CA VAL A 320 -12.56 12.01 -25.39
C VAL A 320 -11.16 11.65 -25.87
N THR A 321 -11.01 10.51 -26.54
CA THR A 321 -9.70 9.99 -26.93
C THR A 321 -9.32 10.28 -28.37
N GLY A 322 -10.31 10.50 -29.24
CA GLY A 322 -10.09 10.68 -30.67
C GLY A 322 -9.99 9.37 -31.47
N ASP A 323 -10.02 8.21 -30.82
CA ASP A 323 -9.92 6.90 -31.47
C ASP A 323 -11.10 6.64 -32.39
N GLU A 324 -10.84 5.85 -33.45
CA GLU A 324 -11.79 5.61 -34.52
C GLU A 324 -11.94 4.12 -34.83
N LYS A 325 -13.17 3.70 -35.13
CA LYS A 325 -13.45 2.36 -35.65
C LYS A 325 -14.39 2.40 -36.85
N LEU A 326 -14.03 1.63 -37.86
CA LEU A 326 -14.86 1.33 -39.02
C LEU A 326 -15.45 -0.07 -38.91
N GLY A 327 -16.69 -0.23 -39.37
CA GLY A 327 -17.33 -1.54 -39.52
C GLY A 327 -18.46 -1.50 -40.54
N LYS A 328 -19.15 -2.63 -40.69
CA LYS A 328 -20.23 -2.82 -41.66
C LYS A 328 -21.41 -3.59 -41.09
N PHE A 329 -22.60 -3.31 -41.59
CA PHE A 329 -23.81 -4.08 -41.30
C PHE A 329 -24.70 -4.20 -42.54
N ALA A 330 -25.57 -5.21 -42.51
CA ALA A 330 -26.50 -5.51 -43.59
C ALA A 330 -27.94 -5.31 -43.13
N VAL A 331 -28.78 -4.78 -44.01
CA VAL A 331 -30.22 -4.63 -43.82
C VAL A 331 -30.94 -5.38 -44.93
N ILE A 332 -31.81 -6.32 -44.54
CA ILE A 332 -32.63 -7.14 -45.42
C ILE A 332 -34.09 -6.80 -45.10
N LYS A 333 -34.80 -6.26 -46.09
CA LYS A 333 -36.22 -5.88 -45.98
C LYS A 333 -37.14 -6.97 -46.50
#